data_AF-A0A1V5R0E7-F1
#
_entry.id   AF-A0A1V5R0E7-F1
#
_cell.length_a   1.000
_cell.length_b   1.000
_cell.length_c   1.000
_cell.angle_alpha   90.00
_cell.angle_beta   90.00
_cell.angle_gamma   90.00
#
_symmetry.space_group_name_H-M   'P 1'
#
loop_
_entity.id
_entity.type
_entity.pdbx_description
1 polymer ?
#
loop_
_entity_poly.entity_id
_entity_poly.type
_entity_poly.pdbx_seq_one_letter_code
_entity_poly.pdbx_strand_id
1 'polypeptide(L)'
;MFYQTKKTKKDEKGFTMVESLVAITILLIAVVGPLSLLATALRDSVYLRNEITANYLAQEGLEVVTFFNATESSLSTGLFCVDGTKEGVDESLIQENDPADCVVKLSPSNYYGNEGENTIFQRYVIIEEISNDMVGDEEGQELKITSTVAWQNSGLLPDRDITYTTYLYAE
;
A
#
# COMPACT_ATOMS: atom_id res chain seq x y z
N MET A 1 2.93 -57.44 -67.64
CA MET A 1 1.95 -56.91 -66.66
C MET A 1 2.61 -55.73 -65.96
N PHE A 2 2.24 -54.50 -66.34
CA PHE A 2 2.85 -53.28 -65.78
C PHE A 2 1.85 -52.60 -64.84
N TYR A 3 2.21 -52.49 -63.57
CA TYR A 3 1.45 -51.73 -62.57
C TYR A 3 1.95 -50.27 -62.60
N GLN A 4 1.11 -49.32 -62.99
CA GLN A 4 1.42 -47.90 -62.83
C GLN A 4 0.90 -47.43 -61.47
N THR A 5 1.80 -47.08 -60.56
CA THR A 5 1.47 -46.44 -59.30
C THR A 5 1.17 -44.96 -59.53
N LYS A 6 -0.04 -44.52 -59.17
CA LYS A 6 -0.47 -43.12 -59.27
C LYS A 6 0.25 -42.31 -58.19
N LYS A 7 1.29 -41.56 -58.56
CA LYS A 7 1.91 -40.55 -57.65
C LYS A 7 0.94 -39.39 -57.47
N THR A 8 0.42 -39.20 -56.26
CA THR A 8 -0.27 -37.98 -55.85
C THR A 8 0.76 -36.86 -55.75
N LYS A 9 0.58 -35.78 -56.52
CA LYS A 9 1.34 -34.54 -56.30
C LYS A 9 0.91 -33.96 -54.96
N LYS A 10 1.83 -33.90 -54.00
CA LYS A 10 1.71 -33.01 -52.86
C LYS A 10 1.94 -31.59 -53.40
N ASP A 11 0.89 -30.79 -53.52
CA ASP A 11 1.03 -29.36 -53.78
C ASP A 11 1.57 -28.71 -52.50
N GLU A 12 2.89 -28.63 -52.37
CA GLU A 12 3.52 -27.74 -51.40
C GLU A 12 3.44 -26.32 -51.98
N LYS A 13 2.29 -25.67 -51.75
CA LYS A 13 2.09 -24.26 -52.09
C LYS A 13 2.96 -23.41 -51.16
N GLY A 14 3.92 -22.68 -51.74
CA GLY A 14 4.69 -21.67 -51.03
C GLY A 14 3.82 -20.48 -50.60
N PHE A 15 4.16 -19.87 -49.48
CA PHE A 15 3.51 -18.66 -48.98
C PHE A 15 3.72 -17.51 -49.98
N THR A 16 2.67 -16.77 -50.31
CA THR A 16 2.82 -15.58 -51.17
C THR A 16 3.36 -14.40 -50.37
N MET A 17 4.16 -13.52 -50.98
CA MET A 17 4.64 -12.31 -50.29
C MET A 17 3.48 -11.43 -49.77
N VAL A 18 2.36 -11.40 -50.51
CA VAL A 18 1.17 -10.65 -50.12
C VAL A 18 0.53 -11.23 -48.87
N GLU A 19 0.48 -12.56 -48.74
CA GLU A 19 -0.03 -13.24 -47.56
C GLU A 19 0.85 -12.97 -46.34
N SER A 20 2.18 -12.95 -46.48
CA SER A 20 3.10 -12.58 -45.39
C SER A 20 2.89 -11.14 -44.94
N LEU A 21 2.67 -10.23 -45.89
CA LEU A 21 2.40 -8.83 -45.60
C LEU A 21 1.08 -8.68 -44.82
N VAL A 22 0.01 -9.34 -45.25
CA VAL A 22 -1.27 -9.36 -44.54
C VAL A 22 -1.12 -9.98 -43.14
N ALA A 23 -0.43 -11.12 -43.02
CA ALA A 23 -0.21 -11.78 -41.74
C ALA A 23 0.55 -10.87 -40.74
N ILE A 24 1.59 -10.17 -41.19
CA ILE A 24 2.33 -9.22 -40.35
C ILE A 24 1.43 -8.04 -39.96
N THR A 25 0.60 -7.51 -40.86
CA THR A 25 -0.32 -6.40 -40.50
C THR A 25 -1.32 -6.81 -39.42
N ILE A 26 -1.91 -8.01 -39.52
CA ILE A 26 -2.83 -8.53 -38.50
C ILE A 26 -2.09 -8.75 -37.18
N LEU A 27 -0.86 -9.29 -37.24
CA LEU A 27 -0.02 -9.50 -36.05
C LEU A 27 0.30 -8.19 -35.34
N LEU A 28 0.66 -7.14 -36.08
CA LEU A 28 0.95 -5.83 -35.50
C LEU A 28 -0.27 -5.25 -34.77
N ILE A 29 -1.45 -5.29 -35.41
CA ILE A 29 -2.69 -4.82 -34.78
C ILE A 29 -3.01 -5.65 -33.53
N ALA A 30 -2.82 -6.98 -33.59
CA ALA A 30 -3.09 -7.89 -32.48
C ALA A 30 -2.18 -7.63 -31.27
N VAL A 31 -0.93 -7.22 -31.47
CA VAL A 31 0.06 -7.02 -30.39
C VAL A 31 -0.04 -5.65 -29.72
N VAL A 32 -0.52 -4.62 -30.43
CA VAL A 32 -0.64 -3.26 -29.88
C VAL A 32 -1.59 -3.17 -28.68
N GLY A 33 -2.72 -3.88 -28.72
CA GLY A 33 -3.69 -3.89 -27.61
C GLY A 33 -3.09 -4.41 -26.29
N PRO A 34 -2.57 -5.64 -26.26
CA PRO A 34 -1.90 -6.20 -25.08
C PRO A 34 -0.73 -5.35 -24.57
N LEU A 35 0.09 -4.80 -25.47
CA LEU A 35 1.20 -3.92 -25.06
C LEU A 35 0.72 -2.66 -24.36
N SER A 36 -0.38 -2.06 -24.83
CA SER A 36 -0.96 -0.87 -24.22
C SER A 36 -1.46 -1.16 -22.80
N LEU A 37 -2.10 -2.32 -22.59
CA LEU A 37 -2.54 -2.78 -21.27
C LEU A 37 -1.37 -3.08 -20.32
N LEU A 38 -0.29 -3.67 -20.82
CA LEU A 38 0.91 -3.92 -20.02
C LEU A 38 1.54 -2.60 -19.56
N ALA A 39 1.58 -1.60 -20.44
CA ALA A 39 2.12 -0.28 -20.10
C ALA A 39 1.31 0.40 -18.98
N THR A 40 -0.03 0.27 -18.97
CA THR A 40 -0.87 0.79 -17.88
C THR A 40 -0.72 -0.02 -16.61
N ALA A 41 -0.71 -1.35 -16.70
CA ALA A 41 -0.56 -2.23 -15.54
C ALA A 41 0.76 -1.99 -14.78
N LEU A 42 1.86 -1.71 -15.49
CA LEU A 42 3.14 -1.38 -14.86
C LEU A 42 3.08 -0.03 -14.10
N ARG A 43 2.33 0.95 -14.61
CA ARG A 43 2.12 2.22 -13.90
C ARG A 43 1.26 2.02 -12.66
N ASP A 44 0.17 1.28 -12.80
CA ASP A 44 -0.76 1.00 -11.70
C ASP A 44 -0.09 0.15 -10.62
N SER A 45 0.85 -0.74 -10.97
CA SER A 45 1.59 -1.56 -10.01
C SER A 45 2.39 -0.73 -8.99
N VAL A 46 2.98 0.39 -9.40
CA VAL A 46 3.70 1.28 -8.49
C VAL A 46 2.73 1.94 -7.51
N TYR A 47 1.59 2.39 -8.04
CA TYR A 47 0.55 3.02 -7.25
C TYR A 47 -0.03 2.05 -6.20
N LEU A 48 -0.42 0.85 -6.64
CA LEU A 48 -0.96 -0.21 -5.78
C LEU A 48 0.05 -0.65 -4.72
N ARG A 49 1.34 -0.70 -5.06
CA ARG A 49 2.39 -1.02 -4.07
C ARG A 49 2.40 0.00 -2.94
N ASN A 50 2.35 1.30 -3.26
CA ASN A 50 2.33 2.34 -2.24
C ASN A 50 1.07 2.28 -1.38
N GLU A 51 -0.08 2.04 -2.00
CA GLU A 51 -1.35 1.90 -1.27
C GLU A 51 -1.33 0.69 -0.32
N ILE A 52 -0.84 -0.47 -0.77
CA ILE A 52 -0.69 -1.65 0.09
C ILE A 52 0.27 -1.37 1.26
N THR A 53 1.41 -0.72 1.00
CA THR A 53 2.34 -0.33 2.07
C THR A 53 1.69 0.61 3.07
N ALA A 54 0.96 1.64 2.62
CA ALA A 54 0.25 2.56 3.51
C ALA A 54 -0.81 1.85 4.37
N ASN A 55 -1.55 0.90 3.78
CA ASN A 55 -2.53 0.08 4.53
C ASN A 55 -1.87 -0.67 5.69
N TYR A 56 -0.75 -1.36 5.42
CA TYR A 56 -0.02 -2.10 6.46
C TYR A 56 0.54 -1.17 7.53
N LEU A 57 1.13 -0.04 7.14
CA LEU A 57 1.68 0.94 8.09
C LEU A 57 0.60 1.55 8.99
N ALA A 58 -0.59 1.81 8.46
CA ALA A 58 -1.70 2.35 9.23
C ALA A 58 -2.29 1.31 10.20
N GLN A 59 -2.39 0.05 9.78
CA GLN A 59 -2.82 -1.05 10.67
C GLN A 59 -1.80 -1.32 11.78
N GLU A 60 -0.51 -1.35 11.44
CA GLU A 60 0.59 -1.47 12.42
C GLU A 60 0.52 -0.31 13.43
N GLY A 61 0.26 0.92 12.96
CA GLY A 61 0.11 2.08 13.85
C GLY A 61 -0.97 1.90 14.92
N LEU A 62 -2.08 1.25 14.56
CA LEU A 62 -3.17 0.94 15.49
C LEU A 62 -2.79 -0.19 16.46
N GLU A 63 -2.09 -1.21 15.96
CA GLU A 63 -1.61 -2.34 16.75
C GLU A 63 -0.63 -1.89 17.84
N VAL A 64 0.31 -0.99 17.51
CA VAL A 64 1.28 -0.43 18.46
C VAL A 64 0.55 0.28 19.62
N VAL A 65 -0.43 1.12 19.32
CA VAL A 65 -1.19 1.86 20.33
C VAL A 65 -2.01 0.89 21.20
N THR A 66 -2.63 -0.10 20.58
CA THR A 66 -3.45 -1.10 21.29
C THR A 66 -2.57 -1.99 22.19
N PHE A 67 -1.37 -2.37 21.73
CA PHE A 67 -0.39 -3.12 22.50
C PHE A 67 0.03 -2.37 23.76
N PHE A 68 0.35 -1.09 23.65
CA PHE A 68 0.72 -0.28 24.81
C PHE A 68 -0.46 0.01 25.72
N ASN A 69 -1.67 0.21 25.20
CA ASN A 69 -2.86 0.36 26.04
C ASN A 69 -3.14 -0.88 26.89
N ALA A 70 -2.78 -2.07 26.41
CA ALA A 70 -2.91 -3.31 27.17
C ALA A 70 -1.78 -3.54 28.19
N THR A 71 -0.64 -2.87 28.04
CA THR A 71 0.57 -3.12 28.83
C THR A 71 0.88 -2.00 29.83
N GLU A 72 0.50 -0.77 29.51
CA GLU A 72 0.79 0.44 30.27
C GLU A 72 -0.44 0.97 31.01
N SER A 73 -0.22 1.65 32.13
CA SER A 73 -1.31 2.12 33.00
C SER A 73 -2.07 3.33 32.47
N SER A 74 -1.52 4.09 31.51
CA SER A 74 -2.22 5.20 30.88
C SER A 74 -1.50 5.67 29.62
N LEU A 75 -2.21 5.82 28.50
CA LEU A 75 -1.70 6.54 27.33
C LEU A 75 -2.00 8.03 27.44
N SER A 76 -1.06 8.86 26.97
CA SER A 76 -1.31 10.28 26.80
C SER A 76 -2.14 10.54 25.53
N THR A 77 -2.97 11.57 25.58
CA THR A 77 -3.72 12.04 24.42
C THR A 77 -2.87 13.00 23.58
N GLY A 78 -3.16 13.08 22.28
CA GLY A 78 -2.42 13.93 21.35
C GLY A 78 -2.14 13.25 20.01
N LEU A 79 -1.25 13.88 19.25
CA LEU A 79 -0.74 13.35 17.99
C LEU A 79 0.63 12.73 18.22
N PHE A 80 0.84 11.54 17.67
CA PHE A 80 2.07 10.77 17.83
C PHE A 80 2.55 10.24 16.49
N CYS A 81 3.83 10.40 16.20
CA CYS A 81 4.49 9.61 15.17
C CYS A 81 4.68 8.19 15.70
N VAL A 82 4.44 7.20 14.86
CA VAL A 82 4.55 5.78 15.27
C VAL A 82 5.81 5.13 14.73
N ASP A 83 6.49 4.35 15.56
CA ASP A 83 7.57 3.44 15.20
C ASP A 83 7.38 2.05 15.83
N GLY A 84 6.87 1.10 15.02
CA GLY A 84 6.71 -0.29 15.42
C GLY A 84 8.02 -1.10 15.47
N THR A 85 9.17 -0.49 15.20
CA THR A 85 10.48 -1.14 15.35
C THR A 85 11.08 -1.00 16.75
N LYS A 86 10.45 -0.19 17.61
CA LYS A 86 10.87 0.07 18.99
C LYS A 86 10.00 -0.70 19.97
N GLU A 87 10.54 -0.97 21.15
CA GLU A 87 9.84 -1.73 22.20
C GLU A 87 9.26 -0.85 23.30
N GLY A 88 9.80 0.36 23.50
CA GLY A 88 9.36 1.31 24.54
C GLY A 88 8.34 2.32 24.02
N VAL A 89 7.34 2.65 24.84
CA VAL A 89 6.26 3.60 24.51
C VAL A 89 6.81 4.93 24.01
N ASP A 90 7.75 5.54 24.74
CA ASP A 90 8.29 6.86 24.40
C ASP A 90 9.11 6.87 23.11
N GLU A 91 9.63 5.70 22.69
CA GLU A 91 10.38 5.55 21.44
C GLU A 91 9.45 5.18 20.27
N SER A 92 8.38 4.44 20.55
CA SER A 92 7.38 3.99 19.57
C SER A 92 6.28 5.00 19.30
N LEU A 93 5.92 5.86 20.26
CA LEU A 93 4.87 6.87 20.20
C LEU A 93 5.48 8.23 20.53
N ILE A 94 6.06 8.87 19.52
CA ILE A 94 6.75 10.16 19.68
C ILE A 94 5.72 11.27 19.52
N GLN A 95 5.44 12.00 20.61
CA GLN A 95 4.46 13.07 20.59
C GLN A 95 4.93 14.22 19.69
N GLU A 96 4.07 14.64 18.76
CA GLU A 96 4.32 15.75 17.84
C GLU A 96 3.10 16.66 17.72
N ASN A 97 3.29 17.85 17.15
CA ASN A 97 2.20 18.83 16.95
C ASN A 97 1.72 18.92 15.50
N ASP A 98 2.52 18.47 14.54
CA ASP A 98 2.22 18.54 13.11
C ASP A 98 2.37 17.15 12.47
N PRO A 99 1.34 16.61 11.81
CA PRO A 99 1.46 15.41 10.98
C PRO A 99 2.64 15.41 10.00
N ALA A 100 3.05 16.60 9.54
CA ALA A 100 4.12 16.75 8.56
C ALA A 100 5.49 16.29 9.08
N ASP A 101 5.70 16.32 10.40
CA ASP A 101 6.95 15.93 11.05
C ASP A 101 7.11 14.41 11.16
N CYS A 102 6.00 13.66 11.02
CA CYS A 102 5.98 12.20 11.14
C CYS A 102 6.37 11.46 9.85
N VAL A 103 7.51 11.81 9.27
CA VAL A 103 8.03 11.16 8.05
C VAL A 103 8.55 9.77 8.37
N VAL A 104 8.00 8.76 7.70
CA VAL A 104 8.47 7.37 7.81
C VAL A 104 9.78 7.22 7.06
N LYS A 105 10.76 6.54 7.68
CA LYS A 105 12.06 6.22 7.10
C LYS A 105 12.21 4.73 6.84
N LEU A 106 13.00 4.41 5.83
CA LEU A 106 13.35 3.05 5.47
C LEU A 106 14.76 2.74 5.95
N SER A 107 14.87 1.78 6.87
CA SER A 107 16.15 1.34 7.41
C SER A 107 16.94 0.50 6.39
N PRO A 108 18.27 0.34 6.58
CA PRO A 108 19.07 -0.54 5.73
C PRO A 108 18.62 -2.01 5.71
N SER A 109 17.89 -2.44 6.72
CA SER A 109 17.31 -3.79 6.85
C SER A 109 15.92 -3.91 6.22
N ASN A 110 15.44 -2.89 5.50
CA ASN A 110 14.14 -2.81 4.83
C ASN A 110 12.93 -2.81 5.79
N TYR A 111 13.07 -2.20 6.97
CA TYR A 111 11.94 -1.93 7.86
C TYR A 111 11.57 -0.45 7.80
N TYR A 112 10.27 -0.18 7.92
CA TYR A 112 9.73 1.17 8.03
C TYR A 112 9.72 1.58 9.50
N GLY A 113 10.30 2.73 9.83
CA GLY A 113 10.39 3.26 11.20
C GLY A 113 10.93 4.69 11.17
N ASN A 114 11.71 5.10 12.18
CA ASN A 114 12.27 6.45 12.27
C ASN A 114 13.76 6.56 11.88
N GLU A 115 14.37 5.44 11.48
CA GLU A 115 15.78 5.35 11.10
C GLU A 115 15.99 5.07 9.61
N GLY A 116 17.04 5.63 9.02
CA GLY A 116 17.40 5.44 7.62
C GLY A 116 16.97 6.59 6.72
N GLU A 117 16.60 6.26 5.49
CA GLU A 117 16.29 7.25 4.44
C GLU A 117 14.81 7.62 4.43
N ASN A 118 14.51 8.90 4.19
CA ASN A 118 13.13 9.38 4.13
C ASN A 118 12.36 8.67 3.01
N THR A 119 11.14 8.25 3.33
CA THR A 119 10.19 7.72 2.34
C THR A 119 9.18 8.79 1.92
N ILE A 120 8.24 8.42 1.07
CA ILE A 120 7.10 9.27 0.67
C ILE A 120 5.97 9.26 1.69
N PHE A 121 6.06 8.42 2.73
CA PHE A 121 4.97 8.19 3.68
C PHE A 121 5.16 9.06 4.93
N GLN A 122 4.07 9.63 5.40
CA GLN A 122 3.91 10.23 6.72
C GLN A 122 2.94 9.38 7.51
N ARG A 123 3.30 9.00 8.75
CA ARG A 123 2.49 8.10 9.60
C ARG A 123 2.32 8.71 10.98
N TYR A 124 1.07 8.92 11.38
CA TYR A 124 0.77 9.42 12.71
C TYR A 124 -0.52 8.79 13.25
N VAL A 125 -0.63 8.77 14.57
CA VAL A 125 -1.83 8.39 15.30
C VAL A 125 -2.30 9.60 16.09
N ILE A 126 -3.62 9.79 16.14
CA ILE A 126 -4.26 10.71 17.06
C ILE A 126 -4.99 9.90 18.12
N ILE A 127 -4.73 10.22 19.38
CA ILE A 127 -5.36 9.64 20.57
C ILE A 127 -6.21 10.73 21.21
N GLU A 128 -7.52 10.52 21.23
CA GLU A 128 -8.49 11.46 21.81
C GLU A 128 -9.26 10.76 22.93
N GLU A 129 -9.43 11.42 24.07
CA GLU A 129 -10.36 10.96 25.09
C GLU A 129 -11.79 11.33 24.69
N ILE A 130 -12.69 10.36 24.75
CA ILE A 130 -14.12 10.55 24.63
C ILE A 130 -14.68 10.55 26.05
N SER A 131 -14.98 11.74 26.57
CA SER A 131 -15.69 11.83 27.85
C SER A 131 -17.11 11.28 27.68
N ASN A 132 -17.41 10.16 28.34
CA ASN A 132 -18.78 9.76 28.54
C ASN A 132 -19.38 10.62 29.66
N ASP A 133 -20.32 11.51 29.32
CA ASP A 133 -21.06 12.36 30.26
C ASP A 133 -22.10 11.53 31.07
N MET A 134 -21.73 10.32 31.48
CA MET A 134 -22.60 9.39 32.19
C MET A 134 -22.57 9.65 33.68
N VAL A 135 -23.70 10.14 34.18
CA VAL A 135 -24.03 10.32 35.60
C VAL A 135 -23.98 8.96 36.31
N GLY A 136 -22.90 8.68 37.03
CA GLY A 136 -22.74 7.50 37.89
C GLY A 136 -21.26 7.26 38.22
N ASP A 137 -20.97 6.76 39.42
CA ASP A 137 -19.64 6.68 40.06
C ASP A 137 -18.61 5.71 39.38
N GLU A 138 -18.72 5.46 38.08
CA GLU A 138 -17.78 4.64 37.29
C GLU A 138 -17.18 5.49 36.15
N GLU A 139 -16.07 6.18 36.45
CA GLU A 139 -15.26 6.92 35.47
C GLU A 139 -14.49 5.94 34.58
N GLY A 140 -15.15 5.36 33.57
CA GLY A 140 -14.46 4.65 32.49
C GLY A 140 -13.98 5.66 31.43
N GLN A 141 -12.67 5.73 31.19
CA GLN A 141 -12.11 6.57 30.13
C GLN A 141 -12.17 5.81 28.79
N GLU A 142 -12.91 6.32 27.81
CA GLU A 142 -12.90 5.78 26.45
C GLU A 142 -11.91 6.56 25.59
N LEU A 143 -11.01 5.86 24.90
CA LEU A 143 -10.04 6.45 23.98
C LEU A 143 -10.42 6.14 22.54
N LYS A 144 -10.48 7.17 21.70
CA LYS A 144 -10.56 7.05 20.25
C LYS A 144 -9.17 7.16 19.65
N ILE A 145 -8.78 6.12 18.93
CA ILE A 145 -7.48 6.06 18.26
C ILE A 145 -7.71 6.15 16.75
N THR A 146 -7.11 7.14 16.12
CA THR A 146 -7.15 7.32 14.66
C THR A 146 -5.75 7.22 14.09
N SER A 147 -5.46 6.13 13.37
CA SER A 147 -4.18 5.90 12.68
C SER A 147 -4.29 6.33 11.23
N THR A 148 -3.40 7.22 10.80
CA THR A 148 -3.39 7.80 9.46
C THR A 148 -2.03 7.65 8.80
N VAL A 149 -2.02 7.23 7.54
CA VAL A 149 -0.83 7.28 6.69
C VAL A 149 -1.14 8.10 5.45
N ALA A 150 -0.41 9.19 5.28
CA ALA A 150 -0.48 10.06 4.12
C ALA A 150 0.75 9.86 3.21
N TRP A 151 0.56 9.97 1.91
CA TRP A 151 1.66 9.95 0.94
C TRP A 151 1.32 10.71 -0.33
N GLN A 152 2.37 11.17 -1.00
CA GLN A 152 2.26 11.81 -2.30
C GLN A 152 2.96 10.95 -3.35
N ASN A 153 2.21 10.58 -4.40
CA ASN A 153 2.83 9.98 -5.58
C ASN A 153 3.47 11.08 -6.42
N SER A 154 4.65 10.83 -6.97
CA SER A 154 5.37 11.82 -7.79
C SER A 154 4.50 12.38 -8.93
N GLY A 155 4.52 13.71 -9.11
CA GLY A 155 3.78 14.40 -10.17
C GLY A 155 2.71 15.37 -9.64
N LEU A 156 1.61 15.53 -10.39
CA LEU A 156 0.50 16.45 -10.09
C LEU A 156 -0.70 15.73 -9.45
N LEU A 157 -0.49 14.54 -8.91
CA LEU A 157 -1.57 13.78 -8.28
C LEU A 157 -1.89 14.37 -6.91
N PRO A 158 -3.16 14.36 -6.48
CA PRO A 158 -3.53 14.80 -5.14
C PRO A 158 -2.88 13.89 -4.10
N ASP A 159 -2.63 14.48 -2.93
CA ASP A 159 -2.19 13.74 -1.75
C ASP A 159 -3.22 12.66 -1.42
N ARG A 160 -2.74 11.48 -1.02
CA ARG A 160 -3.59 10.38 -0.60
C ARG A 160 -3.33 10.06 0.85
N ASP A 161 -4.38 9.67 1.52
CA ASP A 161 -4.32 9.19 2.88
C ASP A 161 -5.15 7.91 3.02
N ILE A 162 -4.76 7.10 3.99
CA ILE A 162 -5.58 6.02 4.50
C ILE A 162 -5.68 6.15 6.01
N THR A 163 -6.91 5.99 6.51
CA THR A 163 -7.23 6.21 7.91
C THR A 163 -7.99 5.02 8.46
N TYR A 164 -7.53 4.49 9.59
CA TYR A 164 -8.24 3.52 10.41
C TYR A 164 -8.57 4.12 11.77
N THR A 165 -9.71 3.73 12.35
CA THR A 165 -10.12 4.20 13.67
C THR A 165 -10.58 3.02 14.51
N THR A 166 -10.13 2.98 15.76
CA THR A 166 -10.65 2.06 16.79
C THR A 166 -10.98 2.81 18.06
N TYR A 167 -11.74 2.16 18.92
CA TYR A 167 -12.08 2.64 20.25
C TYR A 167 -11.50 1.65 21.27
N LEU A 168 -10.82 2.18 22.28
CA LEU A 168 -10.25 1.42 23.38
C LEU A 168 -10.93 1.86 24.68
N TYR A 169 -11.16 0.92 25.56
CA TYR A 169 -11.60 1.20 26.93
C TYR A 169 -10.35 1.22 27.80
N ALA A 170 -10.16 2.28 28.59
CA ALA A 170 -9.18 2.30 29.67
C ALA A 170 -9.90 1.89 30.97
N GLU A 171 -9.35 0.87 31.63
CA GLU A 171 -9.81 0.37 32.93
C GLU A 171 -9.21 1.16 34.10
#